data_AF-A0A1Z9HV91-F1
#
_entry.id   AF-A0A1Z9HV91-F1
#
_cell.length_a   1.000
_cell.length_b   1.000
_cell.length_c   1.000
_cell.angle_alpha   90.00
_cell.angle_beta   90.00
_cell.angle_gamma   90.00
#
_symmetry.space_group_name_H-M   'P 1'
#
loop_
_entity.id
_entity.type
_entity.pdbx_description
1 polymer ?
#
loop_
_entity_poly.entity_id
_entity_poly.type
_entity_poly.pdbx_seq_one_letter_code
_entity_poly.pdbx_strand_id
1 'polypeptide(L)'
;MRALSIVAVVLAGISFIIPVVGVFTAIFASVLALVSFRSQATLSGIAIGLNLINTAFFSPSLLLAEAGNMMENGESAVGSIYWAYIGIHVGALIIGGALAYFKKGEEISS
;
A
#
# COMPACT_ATOMS: atom_id res chain seq x y z
N MET A 1 11.94 -12.20 -7.71
CA MET A 1 11.52 -13.32 -6.84
C MET A 1 10.01 -13.50 -6.92
N ARG A 2 9.52 -14.59 -7.55
CA ARG A 2 8.06 -14.77 -7.77
C ARG A 2 7.28 -15.01 -6.48
N ALA A 3 7.87 -15.74 -5.53
CA ALA A 3 7.23 -16.06 -4.25
C ALA A 3 6.86 -14.81 -3.43
N LEU A 4 7.71 -13.78 -3.45
CA LEU A 4 7.49 -12.56 -2.66
C LEU A 4 6.23 -11.80 -3.11
N SER A 5 6.00 -11.70 -4.42
CA SER A 5 4.79 -11.05 -4.97
C SER A 5 3.52 -11.83 -4.65
N ILE A 6 3.60 -13.16 -4.67
CA ILE A 6 2.45 -14.02 -4.32
C ILE A 6 2.12 -13.84 -2.83
N VAL A 7 3.13 -13.86 -1.96
CA VAL A 7 2.95 -13.57 -0.52
C VAL A 7 2.34 -12.19 -0.32
N ALA A 8 2.80 -11.17 -1.05
CA ALA A 8 2.24 -9.82 -0.97
C ALA A 8 0.76 -9.77 -1.37
N VAL A 9 0.34 -10.45 -2.44
CA VAL A 9 -1.07 -10.54 -2.86
C VAL A 9 -1.92 -11.27 -1.80
N VAL A 10 -1.42 -12.37 -1.25
CA VAL A 10 -2.15 -13.13 -0.20
C VAL A 10 -2.31 -12.28 1.06
N LEU A 11 -1.26 -11.61 1.51
CA LEU A 11 -1.33 -10.70 2.66
C LEU A 11 -2.26 -9.52 2.40
N ALA A 12 -2.28 -8.99 1.18
CA ALA A 12 -3.21 -7.95 0.78
C ALA A 12 -4.67 -8.43 0.91
N GLY A 13 -4.98 -9.64 0.44
CA GLY A 13 -6.30 -10.25 0.63
C GLY A 13 -6.68 -10.46 2.10
N ILE A 14 -5.75 -10.97 2.91
CA ILE A 14 -5.98 -11.18 4.35
C ILE A 14 -6.27 -9.86 5.08
N SER A 15 -5.66 -8.76 4.65
CA SER A 15 -5.84 -7.44 5.26
C SER A 15 -7.28 -6.91 5.19
N PHE A 16 -8.11 -7.40 4.25
CA PHE A 16 -9.55 -7.09 4.19
C PHE A 16 -10.36 -7.82 5.28
N ILE A 17 -9.88 -8.97 5.77
CA ILE A 17 -10.62 -9.81 6.73
C ILE A 17 -10.39 -9.38 8.18
N ILE A 18 -9.25 -8.74 8.48
CA ILE A 18 -8.87 -8.32 9.84
C ILE A 18 -8.76 -6.78 9.85
N PRO A 19 -9.86 -6.03 9.98
CA PRO A 19 -9.89 -4.60 9.65
C PRO A 19 -9.09 -3.74 10.63
N VAL A 20 -8.93 -4.19 11.88
CA VAL A 20 -8.28 -3.39 12.94
C VAL A 20 -6.76 -3.43 12.83
N VAL A 21 -6.18 -4.61 12.59
CA VAL A 21 -4.72 -4.80 12.40
C VAL A 21 -4.33 -4.74 10.91
N GLY A 22 -5.32 -4.79 10.03
CA GLY A 22 -5.18 -4.88 8.58
C GLY A 22 -4.39 -3.74 7.95
N VAL A 23 -4.37 -2.56 8.57
CA VAL A 23 -3.63 -1.41 8.03
C VAL A 23 -2.12 -1.66 8.06
N PHE A 24 -1.59 -2.30 9.12
CA PHE A 24 -0.17 -2.61 9.24
C PHE A 24 0.24 -3.74 8.29
N THR A 25 -0.63 -4.74 8.13
CA THR A 25 -0.39 -5.83 7.18
C THR A 25 -0.48 -5.34 5.74
N ALA A 26 -1.36 -4.37 5.43
CA ALA A 26 -1.46 -3.73 4.13
C ALA A 26 -0.20 -2.93 3.77
N ILE A 27 0.37 -2.18 4.73
CA ILE A 27 1.65 -1.48 4.53
C ILE A 27 2.77 -2.49 4.30
N PHE A 28 2.89 -3.50 5.16
CA PHE A 28 3.90 -4.53 5.03
C PHE A 28 3.81 -5.26 3.67
N ALA A 29 2.61 -5.65 3.26
CA ALA A 29 2.36 -6.26 1.96
C ALA A 29 2.73 -5.32 0.80
N SER A 30 2.50 -4.02 0.93
CA SER A 30 2.88 -3.03 -0.09
C SER A 30 4.40 -2.86 -0.20
N VAL A 31 5.13 -2.93 0.92
CA VAL A 31 6.59 -2.93 0.92
C VAL A 31 7.14 -4.20 0.26
N LEU A 32 6.58 -5.37 0.58
CA LEU A 32 6.97 -6.64 -0.06
C LEU A 32 6.70 -6.61 -1.57
N ALA A 33 5.55 -6.08 -1.97
CA ALA A 33 5.20 -5.89 -3.36
C ALA A 33 6.19 -4.95 -4.06
N LEU A 34 6.53 -3.81 -3.45
CA LEU A 34 7.50 -2.85 -3.98
C LEU A 34 8.88 -3.50 -4.23
N VAL A 35 9.38 -4.30 -3.29
CA VAL A 35 10.65 -5.03 -3.45
C VAL A 35 10.58 -6.01 -4.63
N SER A 36 9.44 -6.64 -4.84
CA SER A 36 9.24 -7.61 -5.92
C SER A 36 8.86 -6.98 -7.28
N PHE A 37 8.59 -5.68 -7.30
CA PHE A 37 8.01 -4.96 -8.44
C PHE A 37 8.87 -5.05 -9.71
N ARG A 38 10.20 -4.96 -9.58
CA ARG A 38 11.14 -5.09 -10.71
C ARG A 38 11.09 -6.48 -11.38
N SER A 39 10.70 -7.52 -10.64
CA SER A 39 10.59 -8.89 -11.15
C SER A 39 9.19 -9.24 -11.67
N GLN A 40 8.16 -8.68 -11.05
CA GLN A 40 6.74 -9.07 -11.22
C GLN A 40 5.87 -7.81 -11.12
N ALA A 41 6.01 -6.89 -12.07
CA ALA A 41 5.38 -5.57 -12.01
C ALA A 41 3.85 -5.66 -11.89
N THR A 42 3.20 -6.53 -12.67
CA THR A 42 1.73 -6.68 -12.67
C THR A 42 1.20 -7.17 -11.33
N LEU A 43 1.74 -8.28 -10.80
CA LEU A 43 1.27 -8.84 -9.51
C LEU A 43 1.56 -7.89 -8.35
N SER A 44 2.72 -7.22 -8.38
CA SER A 44 3.09 -6.25 -7.35
C SER A 44 2.20 -5.01 -7.40
N GLY A 45 1.87 -4.52 -8.60
CA GLY A 45 0.91 -3.43 -8.80
C GLY A 45 -0.48 -3.78 -8.30
N ILE A 46 -0.97 -5.00 -8.58
CA ILE A 46 -2.24 -5.49 -8.06
C ILE A 46 -2.23 -5.55 -6.52
N ALA A 47 -1.17 -6.08 -5.90
CA ALA A 47 -1.06 -6.14 -4.44
C ALA A 47 -1.10 -4.74 -3.80
N ILE A 48 -0.33 -3.79 -4.33
CA ILE A 48 -0.30 -2.41 -3.83
C ILE A 48 -1.67 -1.73 -4.05
N GLY A 49 -2.30 -1.93 -5.21
CA GLY A 49 -3.63 -1.38 -5.51
C GLY A 49 -4.73 -1.93 -4.61
N LEU A 50 -4.72 -3.24 -4.30
CA LEU A 50 -5.66 -3.85 -3.37
C LEU A 50 -5.49 -3.28 -1.96
N ASN A 51 -4.25 -3.11 -1.50
CA ASN A 51 -3.97 -2.49 -0.20
C ASN A 51 -4.38 -1.02 -0.17
N LEU A 52 -4.19 -0.28 -1.26
CA LEU A 52 -4.66 1.10 -1.38
C LEU A 52 -6.19 1.19 -1.21
N ILE A 53 -6.94 0.33 -1.89
CA ILE A 53 -8.41 0.27 -1.76
C ILE A 53 -8.80 -0.13 -0.33
N ASN A 54 -8.12 -1.11 0.27
CA ASN A 54 -8.36 -1.50 1.65
C ASN A 54 -8.19 -0.32 2.62
N THR A 55 -7.03 0.34 2.56
CA THR A 55 -6.70 1.48 3.42
C THR A 55 -7.64 2.67 3.18
N ALA A 56 -8.07 2.91 1.93
CA ALA A 56 -8.93 4.05 1.58
C ALA A 56 -10.38 3.91 2.01
N PHE A 57 -10.93 2.69 1.96
CA PHE A 57 -12.37 2.48 2.09
C PHE A 57 -12.76 1.51 3.22
N PHE A 58 -11.83 0.68 3.69
CA PHE A 58 -12.13 -0.47 4.56
C PHE A 58 -11.30 -0.52 5.83
N SER A 59 -10.72 0.60 6.27
CA SER A 59 -9.89 0.64 7.48
C SER A 59 -10.57 1.39 8.65
N PRO A 60 -11.38 0.71 9.48
CA PRO A 60 -11.96 1.25 10.70
C PRO A 60 -10.92 1.85 11.66
N SER A 61 -9.71 1.28 11.72
CA SER A 61 -8.64 1.79 12.59
C SER A 61 -8.21 3.21 12.23
N LEU A 62 -8.19 3.55 10.94
CA LEU A 62 -7.87 4.91 10.50
C LEU A 62 -8.97 5.88 10.90
N LEU A 63 -10.23 5.48 10.77
CA LEU A 63 -11.37 6.28 11.22
C LEU A 63 -11.35 6.49 12.75
N LEU A 64 -11.00 5.46 13.51
CA LEU A 64 -10.89 5.54 14.97
C LEU A 64 -9.73 6.43 15.41
N ALA A 65 -8.57 6.30 14.76
CA ALA A 65 -7.39 7.13 15.03
C ALA A 65 -7.65 8.62 14.71
N GLU A 66 -8.40 8.88 13.66
CA GLU A 66 -8.81 10.23 13.28
C GLU A 66 -9.80 10.82 14.29
N ALA A 67 -10.82 10.05 14.70
CA ALA A 67 -11.78 10.47 15.71
C ALA A 67 -11.12 10.77 17.07
N GLY A 68 -10.12 9.98 17.46
CA GLY A 68 -9.31 10.24 18.66
C GLY A 68 -8.54 11.56 18.57
N ASN A 69 -7.90 11.83 17.43
CA ASN A 69 -7.15 13.08 17.22
C ASN A 69 -8.04 14.32 17.26
N MET A 70 -9.23 14.27 16.66
CA MET A 70 -10.18 15.40 16.73
C MET A 70 -10.61 15.70 18.16
N MET A 71 -10.76 14.66 18.99
CA MET A 71 -11.19 14.79 20.37
C MET A 71 -10.10 15.41 21.27
N GLU A 72 -8.84 15.11 20.99
CA GLU A 72 -7.69 15.57 21.78
C GLU A 72 -7.21 16.98 21.37
N ASN A 73 -7.13 17.26 20.06
CA ASN A 73 -6.50 18.48 19.56
C ASN A 73 -7.49 19.55 19.08
N GLY A 74 -8.80 19.25 18.99
CA GLY A 74 -9.84 20.20 18.56
C GLY A 74 -9.70 20.71 17.12
N GLU A 75 -8.62 20.38 16.42
CA GLU A 75 -8.45 20.62 15.00
C GLU A 75 -9.24 19.60 14.20
N SER A 76 -9.97 20.10 13.20
CA SER A 76 -10.39 19.29 12.04
C SER A 76 -9.15 18.96 11.21
N ALA A 77 -8.20 18.22 11.79
CA ALA A 77 -7.09 17.62 11.08
C ALA A 77 -7.54 16.43 10.21
N VAL A 78 -8.85 16.40 9.86
CA VAL A 78 -9.58 15.41 9.05
C VAL A 78 -8.71 15.07 7.85
N GLY A 79 -7.94 14.01 8.00
CA GLY A 79 -7.20 13.42 6.93
C GLY A 79 -5.69 13.40 7.09
N SER A 80 -5.05 14.03 8.07
CA SER A 80 -3.57 14.02 8.13
C SER A 80 -3.01 12.59 8.25
N ILE A 81 -3.61 11.78 9.13
CA ILE A 81 -3.25 10.37 9.31
C ILE A 81 -3.74 9.55 8.13
N TYR A 82 -4.99 9.70 7.71
CA TYR A 82 -5.53 9.04 6.51
C TYR A 82 -4.62 9.23 5.27
N TRP A 83 -4.26 10.47 4.96
CA TRP A 83 -3.43 10.83 3.82
C TRP A 83 -2.01 10.31 3.96
N ALA A 84 -1.45 10.22 5.17
CA ALA A 84 -0.15 9.59 5.38
C ALA A 84 -0.17 8.10 4.99
N TYR A 85 -1.17 7.35 5.43
CA TYR A 85 -1.28 5.91 5.13
C TYR A 85 -1.60 5.65 3.64
N ILE A 86 -2.50 6.44 3.04
CA ILE A 86 -2.75 6.41 1.60
C ILE A 86 -1.50 6.78 0.80
N GLY A 87 -0.80 7.82 1.23
CA GLY A 87 0.42 8.31 0.61
C GLY A 87 1.51 7.24 0.54
N ILE A 88 1.62 6.36 1.54
CA ILE A 88 2.58 5.24 1.51
C ILE A 88 2.28 4.29 0.34
N HIS A 89 1.01 3.91 0.14
CA HIS A 89 0.62 3.01 -0.95
C HIS A 89 0.77 3.67 -2.32
N VAL A 90 0.35 4.93 -2.46
CA VAL A 90 0.50 5.70 -3.70
C VAL A 90 1.98 5.88 -4.04
N GLY A 91 2.80 6.26 -3.05
CA GLY A 91 4.24 6.40 -3.20
C GLY A 91 4.90 5.09 -3.62
N ALA A 92 4.53 3.97 -2.99
CA ALA A 92 5.02 2.65 -3.40
C ALA A 92 4.63 2.32 -4.84
N LEU A 93 3.42 2.65 -5.28
CA LEU A 93 2.99 2.40 -6.66
C LEU A 93 3.79 3.25 -7.66
N ILE A 94 4.02 4.52 -7.36
CA ILE A 94 4.80 5.43 -8.21
C ILE A 94 6.25 4.96 -8.30
N ILE A 95 6.89 4.65 -7.16
CA ILE A 95 8.27 4.15 -7.13
C ILE A 95 8.37 2.83 -7.90
N GLY A 96 7.45 1.89 -7.66
CA GLY A 96 7.39 0.62 -8.40
C GLY A 96 7.24 0.83 -9.90
N GLY A 97 6.33 1.72 -10.31
CA GLY A 97 6.12 2.09 -11.71
C GLY A 97 7.37 2.69 -12.36
N ALA A 98 8.04 3.62 -11.67
CA ALA A 98 9.29 4.21 -12.14
C ALA A 98 10.39 3.15 -12.32
N LEU A 99 10.57 2.26 -11.34
CA LEU A 99 11.53 1.15 -11.43
C LEU A 99 11.25 0.21 -12.61
N ALA A 100 9.97 -0.08 -12.88
CA ALA A 100 9.58 -0.90 -14.03
C ALA A 100 9.83 -0.19 -15.36
N TYR A 101 9.57 1.12 -15.42
CA TYR A 101 9.80 1.94 -16.61
C TYR A 101 11.29 2.01 -16.97
N PHE A 102 12.16 2.33 -16.01
CA PHE A 102 13.60 2.43 -16.26
C PHE A 102 14.22 1.10 -16.68
N LYS A 103 13.82 -0.02 -16.07
CA LYS A 103 14.27 -1.36 -16.48
C LYS A 103 13.92 -1.65 -17.96
N LYS A 104 12.71 -1.28 -18.39
CA LYS A 104 12.29 -1.47 -19.79
C LYS A 104 13.14 -0.63 -20.75
N GLY A 105 13.60 0.54 -20.32
CA GLY A 105 14.52 1.37 -21.10
C GLY A 105 15.90 0.73 -21.32
N GLU A 106 16.44 0.06 -20.28
CA GLU A 106 17.71 -0.67 -20.38
C GLU A 106 17.63 -1.83 -21.41
N GLU A 107 16.55 -2.62 -21.37
CA GLU A 107 16.35 -3.78 -22.27
C GLU A 107 16.18 -3.39 -23.75
N ILE A 108 15.73 -2.16 -24.06
CA ILE A 108 15.57 -1.67 -25.44
C ILE A 108 16.90 -1.11 -26.00
N SER A 109 17.82 -0.71 -25.12
CA SER A 109 19.11 -0.11 -25.48
C SER A 109 20.27 -1.09 -25.66
N SER A 110 20.07 -2.36 -25.30
CA SER A 110 21.05 -3.46 -25.43
C SER A 110 20.81 -4.30 -26.67
#